data_AF-A0A521DX55-F1
#
_entry.id   AF-A0A521DX55-F1
#
_cell.length_a   1.000
_cell.length_b   1.000
_cell.length_c   1.000
_cell.angle_alpha   90.00
_cell.angle_beta   90.00
_cell.angle_gamma   90.00
#
_symmetry.space_group_name_H-M   'P 1'
#
loop_
_entity.id
_entity.type
_entity.pdbx_description
1 polymer ?
#
loop_
_entity_poly.entity_id
_entity_poly.type
_entity_poly.pdbx_seq_one_letter_code
_entity_poly.pdbx_strand_id
1 'polypeptide(L)' 'MDLSNKLCVVSGASSGFRKEIVRAFARQGAYTLMLCRNKQHVLQAMQGIPVTTDFKLSLLT' A
#
# COMPACT_ATOMS: atom_id res chain seq x y z
N MET A 1 10.29 -6.04 -14.06
CA MET A 1 10.90 -4.77 -13.60
C MET A 1 11.47 -5.01 -12.22
N ASP A 2 12.64 -4.46 -11.93
CA ASP A 2 13.16 -4.41 -10.56
C ASP A 2 12.56 -3.19 -9.87
N LEU A 3 11.88 -3.40 -8.74
CA LEU A 3 11.26 -2.36 -7.93
C LEU A 3 11.99 -2.17 -6.59
N SER A 4 13.12 -2.83 -6.40
CA SER A 4 13.95 -2.70 -5.21
C SER A 4 14.31 -1.23 -4.98
N ASN A 5 14.10 -0.74 -3.75
CA ASN A 5 14.37 0.65 -3.35
C ASN A 5 13.56 1.72 -4.11
N LYS A 6 12.45 1.34 -4.78
CA LYS A 6 11.53 2.31 -5.39
C LYS A 6 10.37 2.61 -4.45
N LEU A 7 9.92 3.87 -4.44
CA LEU A 7 8.68 4.28 -3.78
C LEU A 7 7.52 4.17 -4.77
N CYS A 8 6.56 3.30 -4.49
CA CYS A 8 5.37 3.08 -5.29
C CYS A 8 4.14 3.59 -4.54
N VAL A 9 3.49 4.62 -5.09
CA VAL A 9 2.25 5.18 -4.54
C VAL A 9 1.06 4.59 -5.28
N VAL A 10 0.15 3.95 -4.55
CA VAL A 10 -1.05 3.31 -5.12
C VAL A 10 -2.30 3.89 -4.48
N SER A 11 -3.12 4.58 -5.28
CA SER A 11 -4.36 5.20 -4.84
C SER A 11 -5.56 4.25 -4.93
N GLY A 12 -6.46 4.32 -3.94
CA GLY A 12 -7.65 3.48 -3.80
C GLY A 12 -7.36 1.98 -3.72
N ALA A 13 -6.25 1.61 -3.07
CA ALA A 13 -5.82 0.24 -2.89
C ALA A 13 -6.55 -0.51 -1.74
N SER A 14 -7.66 0.03 -1.24
CA SER A 14 -8.43 -0.57 -0.14
C SER A 14 -9.12 -1.89 -0.53
N SER A 15 -9.24 -2.21 -1.83
CA SER A 15 -9.85 -3.45 -2.30
C SER A 15 -9.48 -3.77 -3.76
N GLY A 16 -9.80 -5.01 -4.18
CA GLY A 16 -9.70 -5.45 -5.57
C GLY A 16 -8.27 -5.54 -6.12
N PHE A 17 -8.13 -5.35 -7.44
CA PHE A 17 -6.87 -5.53 -8.17
C PHE A 17 -5.70 -4.70 -7.62
N ARG A 18 -5.97 -3.49 -7.13
CA ARG A 18 -4.95 -2.59 -6.59
C ARG A 18 -4.31 -3.11 -5.29
N LYS A 19 -5.05 -3.87 -4.47
CA LYS A 19 -4.47 -4.57 -3.32
C LYS A 19 -3.42 -5.59 -3.79
N GLU A 20 -3.71 -6.31 -4.87
CA GLU A 20 -2.78 -7.31 -5.40
C GLU A 20 -1.55 -6.67 -6.06
N ILE A 21 -1.71 -5.52 -6.71
CA ILE A 21 -0.58 -4.72 -7.18
C ILE A 21 0.35 -4.33 -6.03
N VAL A 22 -0.21 -3.82 -4.92
CA VAL A 22 0.57 -3.47 -3.72
C VAL A 22 1.32 -4.71 -3.18
N ARG A 23 0.65 -5.86 -3.12
CA ARG A 23 1.28 -7.11 -2.68
C ARG A 23 2.43 -7.53 -3.59
N ALA A 24 2.26 -7.42 -4.91
CA ALA A 24 3.29 -7.72 -5.89
C ALA A 24 4.48 -6.76 -5.77
N PHE A 25 4.24 -5.46 -5.60
CA PHE A 25 5.28 -4.45 -5.44
C PHE A 25 6.08 -4.65 -4.15
N ALA A 26 5.40 -4.90 -3.03
CA ALA A 26 6.05 -5.20 -1.75
C ALA A 26 6.95 -6.44 -1.85
N ARG A 27 6.51 -7.49 -2.56
CA ARG A 27 7.32 -8.69 -2.81
C ARG A 27 8.53 -8.45 -3.70
N GLN A 28 8.50 -7.43 -4.54
CA GLN A 28 9.62 -7.02 -5.37
C GLN A 28 10.56 -6.03 -4.66
N GLY A 29 10.41 -5.83 -3.35
CA GLY A 29 11.30 -4.97 -2.56
C GLY A 29 10.98 -3.46 -2.69
N ALA A 30 9.79 -3.11 -3.17
CA ALA A 30 9.35 -1.72 -3.24
C ALA A 30 8.88 -1.20 -1.86
N TYR A 31 9.17 0.07 -1.59
CA TYR A 31 8.48 0.83 -0.56
C TYR A 31 7.09 1.19 -1.12
N THR A 32 6.02 0.65 -0.52
CA THR A 32 4.68 0.83 -1.09
C THR A 32 3.81 1.69 -0.18
N LEU A 33 3.24 2.76 -0.74
CA LEU A 33 2.33 3.67 -0.04
C LEU A 33 0.90 3.49 -0.58
N MET A 34 -0.02 3.10 0.28
CA MET A 34 -1.44 2.97 -0.06
C MET A 34 -2.20 4.25 0.31
N LEU A 35 -2.76 4.94 -0.68
CA LEU A 35 -3.61 6.11 -0.44
C LEU A 35 -5.08 5.71 -0.49
N CYS A 36 -5.78 5.81 0.63
CA CYS A 36 -7.20 5.47 0.70
C CYS A 36 -7.98 6.47 1.56
N ARG A 37 -9.30 6.52 1.33
CA ARG A 37 -10.22 7.39 2.08
C ARG A 37 -10.63 6.82 3.44
N ASN A 38 -10.68 5.50 3.56
CA ASN A 38 -11.15 4.81 4.76
C ASN A 38 -10.01 3.97 5.37
N LYS A 39 -9.61 4.33 6.59
CA LYS A 39 -8.53 3.66 7.32
C LYS A 39 -8.85 2.20 7.68
N GLN A 40 -10.07 1.91 8.15
CA GLN A 40 -10.44 0.54 8.54
C GLN A 40 -10.37 -0.42 7.36
N HIS A 41 -10.83 0.01 6.18
CA HIS A 41 -10.77 -0.84 4.99
C HIS A 41 -9.31 -1.11 4.57
N VAL A 42 -8.41 -0.15 4.74
CA VAL A 42 -6.98 -0.36 4.49
C VAL A 42 -6.37 -1.35 5.47
N LEU A 43 -6.63 -1.19 6.77
CA LEU A 43 -6.10 -2.10 7.79
C LEU A 43 -6.51 -3.55 7.53
N GLN A 44 -7.77 -3.77 7.09
CA GLN A 44 -8.25 -5.08 6.66
C GLN A 44 -7.55 -5.53 5.37
N ALA A 45 -7.39 -4.64 4.39
CA ALA A 45 -6.72 -4.95 3.13
C ALA A 45 -5.24 -5.33 3.33
N MET A 46 -4.58 -4.78 4.35
CA MET A 46 -3.18 -5.05 4.66
C MET A 46 -2.94 -6.43 5.29
N GLN A 47 -3.99 -7.10 5.79
CA GLN A 47 -3.84 -8.47 6.29
C GLN A 47 -3.39 -9.40 5.15
N GLY A 48 -2.14 -9.87 5.24
CA GLY A 48 -1.48 -10.71 4.24
C GLY A 48 -0.48 -9.99 3.32
N ILE A 49 -0.16 -8.71 3.58
CA ILE A 49 0.91 -7.99 2.88
C ILE A 49 2.20 -8.10 3.73
N PRO A 50 3.34 -8.56 3.15
CA PRO A 50 4.49 -9.03 3.92
C PRO A 50 5.34 -7.93 4.61
N VAL A 51 5.10 -6.64 4.33
CA VAL A 51 5.84 -5.53 4.94
C VAL A 51 4.84 -4.43 5.29
N THR A 52 4.81 -4.05 6.56
CA THR A 52 3.88 -3.04 7.07
C THR A 52 4.63 -1.99 7.87
N THR A 53 4.61 -0.75 7.38
CA THR A 53 4.86 0.44 8.19
C THR A 53 3.71 1.39 7.93
N ASP A 54 2.85 1.57 8.94
CA ASP A 54 1.71 2.48 8.87
C ASP A 54 2.20 3.93 9.01
N PHE A 55 2.16 4.70 7.92
CA PHE A 55 2.35 6.14 7.98
C PHE A 55 0.99 6.84 7.88
N LYS A 56 0.64 7.58 8.93
CA LYS A 56 -0.54 8.44 8.93
C LYS A 56 -0.21 9.72 8.17
N LEU A 57 -0.61 9.80 6.90
CA LEU A 57 -0.69 11.08 6.21
C LEU A 57 -2.03 11.73 6.56
N SER A 58 -2.06 12.51 7.65
CA SER A 58 -3.14 13.48 7.85
C SER A 58 -2.97 14.57 6.81
N LEU A 59 -3.89 14.65 5.85
CA LEU A 59 -4.02 15.86 5.03
C LEU A 59 -4.20 17.02 6.02
N LEU A 60 -3.26 17.97 5.96
CA LEU A 60 -3.39 19.28 6.58
C LEU A 60 -4.64 19.91 5.98
N THR A 61 -5.74 19.88 6.73
CA THR A 61 -6.91 20.73 6.54
C THR A 61 -7.16 21.43 7.85
#